data_AF-A0A378J456-F1
#
_entry.id   AF-A0A378J456-F1
#
_cell.length_a   1.000
_cell.length_b   1.000
_cell.length_c   1.000
_cell.angle_alpha   90.00
_cell.angle_beta   90.00
_cell.angle_gamma   90.00
#
_symmetry.space_group_name_H-M   'P 1'
#
loop_
_entity.id
_entity.type
_entity.pdbx_description
1 polymer ?
#
loop_
_entity_poly.entity_id
_entity_poly.type
_entity_poly.pdbx_seq_one_letter_code
_entity_poly.pdbx_strand_id
1 'polypeptide(L)'
;MNAYQGFSLTEVLVALLLLTTTSLTLLQQQWQTNQRLNQGLLRALALIQLDNNSERIIARQALAMVKEPFHWQKTETNSTVRLQISWPVAVIRPDCCHLQRQIVLP
;
A
#
# COMPACT_ATOMS: atom_id res chain seq x y z
N MET A 1 35.00 -50.35 11.34
CA MET A 1 33.94 -50.84 10.42
C MET A 1 32.69 -50.01 10.65
N ASN A 2 32.43 -49.12 9.69
CA ASN A 2 31.22 -48.37 9.32
C ASN A 2 30.04 -48.35 10.32
N ALA A 3 29.99 -47.30 11.14
CA ALA A 3 28.77 -46.90 11.84
C ALA A 3 27.91 -46.04 10.89
N TYR A 4 27.11 -46.68 10.04
CA TYR A 4 26.01 -45.98 9.36
C TYR A 4 24.91 -45.72 10.40
N GLN A 5 25.00 -44.59 11.12
CA GLN A 5 23.89 -44.06 11.89
C GLN A 5 22.94 -43.37 10.91
N GLY A 6 21.93 -44.10 10.43
CA GLY A 6 20.85 -43.53 9.63
C GLY A 6 19.99 -42.60 10.48
N PHE A 7 19.28 -41.68 9.83
CA PHE A 7 18.31 -40.81 10.51
C PHE A 7 17.15 -41.66 11.05
N SER A 8 16.77 -41.42 12.30
CA SER A 8 15.54 -41.97 12.85
C SER A 8 14.33 -41.33 12.15
N LEU A 9 13.24 -42.09 12.03
CA LEU A 9 11.99 -41.59 11.45
C LEU A 9 11.52 -40.30 12.16
N THR A 10 11.70 -40.23 13.48
CA THR A 10 11.33 -39.06 14.29
C THR A 10 12.14 -37.83 13.92
N GLU A 11 13.45 -37.95 13.68
CA GLU A 11 14.30 -36.83 13.25
C GLU A 11 13.87 -36.32 11.87
N VAL A 12 13.57 -37.23 10.94
CA VAL A 12 13.08 -36.87 9.61
C VAL A 12 11.74 -36.15 9.70
N LEU A 13 10.80 -36.64 10.52
CA LEU A 13 9.50 -36.00 10.72
C LEU A 13 9.62 -34.61 11.36
N VAL A 14 10.48 -34.47 12.38
CA VAL A 14 10.74 -33.17 13.01
C VAL A 14 11.37 -32.20 12.00
N ALA A 15 12.37 -32.63 11.23
CA ALA A 15 12.97 -31.81 10.19
C ALA A 15 11.95 -31.39 9.13
N LEU A 16 11.08 -32.29 8.70
CA LEU A 16 10.03 -32.00 7.72
C LEU A 16 9.00 -31.01 8.28
N LEU A 17 8.59 -31.16 9.54
CA LEU A 17 7.70 -30.21 10.22
C LEU A 17 8.34 -28.82 10.32
N LEU A 18 9.61 -28.75 10.69
CA LEU A 18 10.33 -27.48 10.75
C LEU A 18 10.44 -26.82 9.38
N LEU A 19 10.82 -27.57 8.35
CA LEU A 19 10.92 -27.05 6.98
C LEU A 19 9.57 -26.56 6.45
N THR A 20 8.50 -27.31 6.66
CA THR A 20 7.16 -26.93 6.19
C THR A 20 6.61 -25.71 6.92
N THR A 21 6.72 -25.67 8.25
CA THR A 21 6.25 -24.53 9.05
C THR A 21 7.03 -23.25 8.76
N THR A 22 8.36 -23.34 8.67
CA THR A 22 9.21 -22.19 8.30
C THR A 22 8.90 -21.69 6.89
N SER A 23 8.79 -22.60 5.92
CA SER A 23 8.44 -22.24 4.53
C SER A 23 7.07 -21.56 4.46
N LEU A 24 6.07 -22.10 5.16
CA LEU A 24 4.72 -21.52 5.19
C LEU A 24 4.70 -20.14 5.85
N THR A 25 5.43 -19.98 6.96
CA THR A 25 5.54 -18.72 7.67
C THR A 25 6.23 -17.65 6.80
N LEU A 26 7.30 -18.02 6.10
CA LEU A 26 8.00 -17.13 5.18
C LEU A 26 7.09 -16.69 4.02
N LEU A 27 6.30 -17.60 3.45
CA LEU A 27 5.36 -17.28 2.39
C LEU A 27 4.28 -16.30 2.86
N GLN A 28 3.76 -16.51 4.08
CA GLN A 28 2.79 -15.60 4.68
C GLN A 28 3.40 -14.22 4.97
N GLN A 29 4.63 -14.17 5.47
CA GLN A 29 5.35 -12.91 5.70
C GLN A 29 5.62 -12.16 4.40
N GLN A 30 6.04 -12.87 3.35
CA GLN A 30 6.29 -12.28 2.03
C GLN A 30 5.01 -11.68 1.45
N TRP A 31 3.89 -12.40 1.54
CA TRP A 31 2.59 -11.89 1.10
C TRP A 31 2.21 -10.60 1.84
N GLN A 32 2.27 -10.59 3.17
CA GLN A 32 1.93 -9.41 3.96
C GLN A 32 2.84 -8.21 3.68
N THR A 33 4.14 -8.46 3.49
CA THR A 33 5.12 -7.42 3.17
C THR A 33 4.82 -6.78 1.82
N ASN A 34 4.55 -7.60 0.79
CA ASN A 34 4.16 -7.10 -0.53
C ASN A 34 2.89 -6.25 -0.48
N GLN A 35 1.87 -6.69 0.28
CA GLN A 35 0.64 -5.91 0.43
C GLN A 35 0.90 -4.54 1.06
N ARG A 36 1.72 -4.48 2.12
CA ARG A 36 2.08 -3.20 2.78
C ARG A 36 2.90 -2.30 1.85
N LEU A 37 3.84 -2.86 1.10
CA LEU A 37 4.66 -2.11 0.16
C LEU A 37 3.82 -1.52 -0.97
N ASN A 38 2.90 -2.30 -1.54
CA ASN A 38 1.97 -1.81 -2.56
C ASN A 38 1.07 -0.67 -2.02
N GLN A 39 0.57 -0.79 -0.78
CA GLN A 39 -0.19 0.28 -0.15
C GLN A 39 0.66 1.54 0.08
N GLY A 40 1.91 1.38 0.52
CA GLY A 40 2.85 2.50 0.69
C GLY A 40 3.13 3.21 -0.63
N LEU A 41 3.34 2.45 -1.70
CA LEU A 41 3.59 2.97 -3.04
C LEU A 41 2.38 3.76 -3.58
N LEU A 42 1.17 3.22 -3.47
CA LEU A 42 -0.05 3.92 -3.87
C LEU A 42 -0.24 5.21 -3.08
N ARG A 43 0.00 5.19 -1.76
CA ARG A 43 -0.09 6.39 -0.91
C ARG A 43 0.95 7.43 -1.28
N ALA A 44 2.19 7.03 -1.56
CA ALA A 44 3.25 7.94 -1.99
C ALA A 44 2.91 8.61 -3.33
N LEU A 45 2.41 7.83 -4.30
CA LEU A 45 1.94 8.38 -5.58
C LEU A 45 0.76 9.32 -5.40
N ALA A 46 -0.20 9.00 -4.53
CA ALA A 46 -1.33 9.87 -4.23
C ALA A 46 -0.90 11.20 -3.59
N LEU A 47 0.08 11.17 -2.68
CA LEU A 47 0.67 12.38 -2.09
C LEU A 47 1.30 13.27 -3.16
N ILE A 48 2.13 12.70 -4.03
CA ILE A 48 2.76 13.44 -5.12
C ILE A 48 1.71 14.10 -6.02
N GLN A 49 0.65 13.36 -6.40
CA GLN A 49 -0.42 13.94 -7.21
C GLN A 49 -1.19 15.04 -6.46
N LEU A 50 -1.40 14.89 -5.17
CA LEU A 50 -2.05 15.90 -4.33
C LEU A 50 -1.22 17.15 -4.20
N ASP A 51 0.08 17.03 -4.00
CA ASP A 51 1.01 18.17 -3.98
C ASP A 51 0.97 18.92 -5.31
N ASN A 52 1.18 18.21 -6.42
CA ASN A 52 1.17 18.80 -7.76
C ASN A 52 -0.17 19.48 -8.09
N ASN A 53 -1.30 18.83 -7.78
CA ASN A 53 -2.62 19.42 -8.03
C ASN A 53 -2.91 20.60 -7.10
N SER A 54 -2.39 20.59 -5.88
CA SER A 54 -2.52 21.73 -4.97
C SER A 54 -1.81 22.96 -5.52
N GLU A 55 -0.58 22.78 -6.00
CA GLU A 55 0.19 23.86 -6.64
C GLU A 55 -0.49 24.37 -7.90
N ARG A 56 -1.07 23.48 -8.72
CA ARG A 56 -1.85 23.87 -9.90
C ARG A 56 -3.06 24.72 -9.53
N ILE A 57 -3.79 24.38 -8.47
CA ILE A 57 -4.91 25.21 -7.99
C ILE A 57 -4.42 26.60 -7.55
N ILE A 58 -3.31 26.67 -6.80
CA ILE A 58 -2.71 27.95 -6.39
C ILE A 58 -2.31 28.78 -7.62
N ALA A 59 -1.76 28.14 -8.65
CA ALA A 59 -1.39 28.75 -9.93
C ALA A 59 -2.58 29.01 -10.88
N ARG A 60 -3.83 28.77 -10.45
CA ARG A 60 -5.06 28.90 -11.25
C ARG A 60 -5.06 28.06 -12.53
N GLN A 61 -4.38 26.91 -12.49
CA GLN A 61 -4.34 25.92 -13.56
C GLN A 61 -5.37 24.81 -13.32
N ALA A 62 -5.88 24.22 -14.40
CA ALA A 62 -6.73 23.03 -14.32
C ALA A 62 -5.98 21.88 -13.65
N LEU A 63 -6.69 20.94 -13.01
CA LEU A 63 -6.10 19.73 -12.43
C LEU A 63 -5.35 18.90 -13.48
N ALA A 64 -4.30 18.21 -13.06
CA ALA A 64 -3.60 17.24 -13.88
C ALA A 64 -4.52 16.06 -14.22
N MET A 65 -4.31 15.47 -15.40
CA MET A 65 -5.07 14.30 -15.84
C MET A 65 -4.91 13.16 -14.84
N VAL A 66 -6.04 12.57 -14.46
CA VAL A 66 -6.13 11.50 -13.48
C VAL A 66 -5.58 10.22 -14.09
N LYS A 67 -4.53 9.66 -13.50
CA LYS A 67 -4.07 8.31 -13.84
C LYS A 67 -4.80 7.31 -12.94
N GLU A 68 -5.34 6.24 -13.51
CA GLU A 68 -5.81 5.09 -12.75
C GLU A 68 -4.71 4.60 -11.79
N PRO A 69 -5.03 4.13 -10.57
CA PRO A 69 -6.37 3.84 -10.04
C PRO A 69 -6.92 4.95 -9.12
N PHE A 70 -6.50 6.21 -9.32
CA PHE A 70 -6.86 7.31 -8.41
C PHE A 70 -8.18 7.96 -8.83
N HIS A 71 -9.03 8.29 -7.85
CA HIS A 71 -10.25 9.07 -8.05
C HIS A 71 -10.15 10.42 -7.33
N TRP A 72 -10.49 11.48 -8.05
CA TRP A 72 -10.38 12.86 -7.58
C TRP A 72 -11.74 13.47 -7.30
N GLN A 73 -11.81 14.20 -6.19
CA GLN A 73 -12.94 15.06 -5.84
C GLN A 73 -12.39 16.45 -5.49
N LYS A 74 -13.01 17.47 -6.10
CA LYS A 74 -12.71 18.88 -5.84
C LYS A 74 -13.97 19.54 -5.33
N THR A 75 -13.90 20.16 -4.16
CA THR A 75 -15.00 20.92 -3.59
C THR A 75 -14.53 22.35 -3.38
N GLU A 76 -15.19 23.31 -4.03
CA GLU A 76 -14.87 24.72 -3.89
C GLU A 76 -15.89 25.41 -2.99
N THR A 77 -15.39 26.35 -2.20
CA THR A 77 -16.14 27.30 -1.40
C THR A 77 -15.63 28.71 -1.74
N ASN A 78 -16.31 29.76 -1.27
CA ASN A 78 -15.98 31.15 -1.63
C ASN A 78 -14.51 31.55 -1.37
N SER A 79 -13.83 30.90 -0.42
CA SER A 79 -12.43 31.22 -0.06
C SER A 79 -11.50 30.02 0.03
N THR A 80 -12.02 28.78 -0.11
CA THR A 80 -11.19 27.58 0.02
C THR A 80 -11.54 26.52 -1.00
N VAL A 81 -10.51 25.81 -1.46
CA VAL A 81 -10.61 24.63 -2.33
C VAL A 81 -10.19 23.41 -1.54
N ARG A 82 -11.09 22.44 -1.38
CA ARG A 82 -10.77 21.11 -0.86
C ARG A 82 -10.48 20.17 -2.03
N LEU A 83 -9.27 19.62 -2.03
CA LEU A 83 -8.86 18.57 -2.94
C LEU A 83 -8.82 17.25 -2.19
N GLN A 84 -9.47 16.24 -2.73
CA GLN A 84 -9.47 14.89 -2.20
C GLN A 84 -9.10 13.90 -3.29
N ILE A 85 -8.18 13.00 -2.96
CA ILE A 85 -7.78 11.86 -3.79
C ILE A 85 -8.10 10.57 -3.04
N SER A 86 -8.61 9.58 -3.74
CA SER A 86 -8.92 8.25 -3.22
C SER A 86 -8.42 7.16 -4.16
N TRP A 87 -8.15 5.96 -3.65
CA TRP A 87 -7.73 4.82 -4.44
C TRP A 87 -8.25 3.50 -3.86
N PRO A 88 -8.48 2.48 -4.70
CA PRO A 88 -8.92 1.18 -4.24
C PRO A 88 -7.80 0.50 -3.44
N VAL A 89 -8.17 -0.19 -2.38
CA VAL A 89 -7.28 -1.08 -1.64
C VAL A 89 -7.95 -2.42 -1.40
N ALA A 90 -7.18 -3.49 -1.56
CA ALA A 90 -7.62 -4.87 -1.37
C ALA A 90 -8.04 -5.21 0.09
N VAL A 91 -7.80 -4.30 1.03
CA VAL A 91 -8.11 -4.46 2.45
C VAL A 91 -9.19 -3.45 2.83
N ILE A 92 -10.36 -3.97 3.20
CA ILE A 92 -11.54 -3.21 3.61
C ILE A 92 -11.24 -2.52 4.94
N ARG A 93 -10.65 -1.32 4.89
CA ARG A 93 -10.64 -0.39 6.02
C ARG A 93 -11.48 0.82 5.61
N PRO A 94 -12.56 1.13 6.34
CA PRO A 94 -13.49 2.20 5.96
C PRO A 94 -12.85 3.60 5.90
N ASP A 95 -11.81 3.83 6.69
CA ASP A 95 -11.08 5.12 6.71
C ASP A 95 -9.76 5.10 5.92
N CYS A 96 -9.46 4.02 5.19
CA CYS A 96 -8.22 3.99 4.43
C CYS A 96 -8.38 4.67 3.08
N CYS A 97 -7.23 5.07 2.56
CA CYS A 97 -7.05 5.17 1.12
C CYS A 97 -7.72 6.37 0.48
N HIS A 98 -7.82 7.45 1.26
CA HIS A 98 -8.02 8.79 0.79
C HIS A 98 -7.02 9.74 1.43
N LEU A 99 -6.70 10.83 0.72
CA LEU A 99 -5.97 11.97 1.24
C LEU A 99 -6.74 13.22 0.85
N GLN A 100 -6.71 14.22 1.73
CA GLN A 100 -7.34 15.50 1.45
C GLN A 100 -6.41 16.64 1.82
N ARG A 101 -6.53 17.75 1.09
CA ARG A 101 -5.90 19.02 1.40
C ARG A 101 -6.89 20.15 1.18
N GLN A 102 -6.92 21.08 2.13
CA GLN A 102 -7.63 22.34 1.99
C GLN A 102 -6.63 23.42 1.61
N ILE A 103 -6.98 24.20 0.59
CA ILE A 103 -6.18 25.29 0.03
C ILE A 103 -6.98 26.56 0.26
N VAL A 104 -6.42 27.53 0.97
CA VAL A 104 -7.01 28.87 1.10
C VAL A 104 -6.59 29.68 -0.11
N LEU A 105 -7.55 30.21 -0.84
CA LEU A 105 -7.28 31.08 -1.99
C LEU A 105 -6.93 32.49 -1.48
N PRO A 106 -5.86 33.11 -2.00
CA PRO A 106 -5.50 34.50 -1.69
C PRO A 106 -6.46 35.51 -2.33
#